data_AF-A0A440MLK9-F1
#
_entry.id   AF-A0A440MLK9-F1
#
_cell.length_a   1.000
_cell.length_b   1.000
_cell.length_c   1.000
_cell.angle_alpha   90.00
_cell.angle_beta   90.00
_cell.angle_gamma   90.00
#
_symmetry.space_group_name_H-M   'P 1'
#
loop_
_entity.id
_entity.type
_entity.pdbx_description
1 polymer ?
#
loop_
_entity_poly.entity_id
_entity_poly.type
_entity_poly.pdbx_seq_one_letter_code
_entity_poly.pdbx_strand_id
1 'polypeptide(L)'
;MKIDIPVWSVVLLCASLFILCDGLSAHWGKTGSGRSLAVVMLLSPLSYWAFAFINTSLNLAVTGALVNTIVVAGAVLVGALVFKEEVSSMQYLGIALALVSMTLLNLD
;
A
#
# COMPACT_ATOMS: atom_id res chain seq x y z
N MET A 1 -0.97 10.59 17.89
CA MET A 1 -0.41 11.74 17.11
C MET A 1 -1.45 12.38 16.17
N LYS A 2 -1.49 13.72 15.99
CA LYS A 2 -2.27 14.35 14.89
C LYS A 2 -1.39 14.39 13.64
N ILE A 3 -1.75 13.63 12.61
CA ILE A 3 -1.07 13.66 11.30
C ILE A 3 -1.58 14.89 10.54
N ASP A 4 -0.66 15.75 10.11
CA ASP A 4 -0.99 16.94 9.33
C ASP A 4 -1.56 16.57 7.95
N ILE A 5 -2.48 17.39 7.44
CA ILE A 5 -3.08 17.28 6.10
C ILE A 5 -2.04 17.06 4.98
N PRO A 6 -0.91 17.80 4.92
CA PRO A 6 0.13 17.55 3.92
C PRO A 6 0.76 16.15 4.05
N VAL A 7 1.01 15.66 5.26
CA VAL A 7 1.57 14.31 5.47
C VAL A 7 0.59 13.24 5.00
N TRP A 8 -0.70 13.41 5.30
CA TRP A 8 -1.77 12.54 4.78
C TRP A 8 -1.82 12.47 3.26
N SER A 9 -1.61 13.60 2.59
CA SER A 9 -1.58 13.65 1.13
C SER A 9 -0.43 12.80 0.57
N VAL A 10 0.74 12.86 1.21
CA VAL A 10 1.89 12.03 0.82
C VAL A 10 1.67 10.55 1.17
N VAL A 11 1.03 10.24 2.29
CA VAL A 11 0.64 8.86 2.66
C VAL A 11 -0.26 8.24 1.59
N LEU A 12 -1.30 8.94 1.16
CA LEU A 12 -2.23 8.45 0.15
C LEU A 12 -1.55 8.29 -1.21
N LEU A 13 -0.68 9.24 -1.58
CA LEU A 13 0.13 9.14 -2.81
C LEU A 13 1.06 7.92 -2.75
N CYS A 14 1.80 7.77 -1.65
CA CYS A 14 2.73 6.66 -1.42
C CYS A 14 2.02 5.30 -1.51
N ALA A 15 0.88 5.16 -0.82
CA ALA A 15 0.10 3.94 -0.85
C ALA A 15 -0.45 3.66 -2.26
N SER A 16 -0.93 4.67 -2.97
CA SER A 16 -1.43 4.52 -4.34
C SER A 16 -0.33 4.04 -5.30
N LEU A 17 0.89 4.56 -5.17
CA LEU A 17 2.03 4.12 -5.96
C LEU A 17 2.39 2.65 -5.65
N PHE A 18 2.40 2.25 -4.37
CA PHE A 18 2.62 0.85 -4.01
C PHE A 18 1.53 -0.08 -4.53
N ILE A 19 0.25 0.28 -4.38
CA ILE A 19 -0.88 -0.51 -4.91
C ILE A 19 -0.77 -0.67 -6.43
N LEU A 20 -0.34 0.39 -7.14
CA LEU A 20 -0.13 0.33 -8.57
C LEU A 20 1.08 -0.56 -8.93
N CYS A 21 2.16 -0.50 -8.17
CA CYS A 21 3.30 -1.42 -8.33
C CYS A 21 2.88 -2.88 -8.09
N ASP A 22 2.09 -3.16 -7.05
CA ASP A 22 1.57 -4.50 -6.75
C ASP A 22 0.69 -5.01 -7.89
N GLY A 23 -0.23 -4.18 -8.37
CA GLY A 23 -1.11 -4.52 -9.49
C GLY A 23 -0.33 -4.79 -10.78
N LEU A 24 0.63 -3.94 -11.13
CA LEU A 24 1.48 -4.15 -12.33
C LEU A 24 2.39 -5.37 -12.19
N SER A 25 2.89 -5.65 -10.98
CA SER A 25 3.70 -6.84 -10.70
C SER A 25 2.86 -8.11 -10.82
N ALA A 26 1.62 -8.10 -10.31
CA ALA A 26 0.67 -9.19 -10.50
C ALA A 26 0.32 -9.40 -11.98
N HIS A 27 0.11 -8.30 -12.74
CA HIS A 27 -0.11 -8.37 -14.18
C HIS A 27 1.10 -8.96 -14.92
N TRP A 28 2.32 -8.53 -14.57
CA TRP A 28 3.54 -9.10 -15.12
C TRP A 28 3.66 -10.59 -14.80
N GLY A 29 3.41 -11.00 -13.55
CA GLY A 29 3.44 -12.40 -13.14
C GLY A 29 2.46 -13.29 -13.92
N LYS A 30 1.30 -12.75 -14.31
CA LYS A 30 0.28 -13.48 -15.10
C LYS A 30 0.54 -13.48 -16.61
N THR A 31 1.22 -12.47 -17.15
CA THR A 31 1.31 -12.25 -18.61
C THR A 31 2.74 -12.32 -19.19
N GLY A 32 3.76 -12.24 -18.35
CA GLY A 32 5.15 -12.06 -18.77
C GLY A 32 5.44 -10.69 -19.40
N SER A 33 4.54 -9.70 -19.29
CA SER A 33 4.69 -8.38 -19.92
C SER A 33 5.89 -7.60 -19.38
N GLY A 34 6.94 -7.46 -20.19
CA GLY A 34 8.12 -6.65 -19.86
C GLY A 34 7.82 -5.16 -19.68
N ARG A 35 6.73 -4.65 -20.27
CA ARG A 35 6.28 -3.26 -20.05
C ARG A 35 5.83 -3.03 -18.61
N SER A 36 5.06 -3.96 -18.05
CA SER A 36 4.59 -3.86 -16.67
C SER A 36 5.76 -3.90 -15.69
N LEU A 37 6.73 -4.79 -15.93
CA LEU A 37 7.98 -4.82 -15.16
C LEU A 37 8.76 -3.51 -15.25
N ALA A 38 8.93 -2.95 -16.46
CA ALA A 38 9.65 -1.70 -16.65
C ALA A 38 9.01 -0.53 -15.89
N VAL A 39 7.68 -0.43 -15.92
CA VAL A 39 6.94 0.60 -15.17
C VAL A 39 7.13 0.42 -13.65
N VAL A 40 7.06 -0.81 -13.14
CA VAL A 40 7.31 -1.10 -11.71
C VAL A 40 8.73 -0.69 -11.30
N MET A 41 9.74 -1.00 -12.12
CA MET A 41 11.13 -0.64 -11.83
C MET A 41 11.35 0.87 -11.76
N LEU A 42 10.61 1.65 -12.56
CA LEU A 42 10.69 3.12 -12.55
C LEU A 42 9.89 3.74 -11.39
N LEU A 43 8.74 3.17 -11.04
CA LEU A 43 7.86 3.72 -10.00
C LEU A 43 8.28 3.32 -8.58
N SER A 44 8.86 2.14 -8.39
CA SER A 44 9.26 1.65 -7.06
C SER A 44 10.18 2.64 -6.30
N PRO A 45 11.23 3.23 -6.91
CA PRO A 45 12.03 4.24 -6.24
C PRO A 45 11.24 5.46 -5.76
N LEU A 46 10.24 5.90 -6.54
CA LEU A 46 9.38 7.02 -6.17
C LEU A 46 8.47 6.66 -4.98
N SER A 47 7.95 5.44 -4.94
CA SER A 47 7.17 4.93 -3.79
C SER A 47 8.00 4.94 -2.52
N TYR A 48 9.24 4.41 -2.57
CA TYR A 48 10.14 4.40 -1.41
C TYR A 48 10.63 5.80 -1.02
N TRP A 49 10.80 6.71 -1.98
CA TRP A 49 11.11 8.10 -1.69
C TRP A 49 9.97 8.79 -0.93
N ALA A 50 8.71 8.59 -1.35
CA ALA A 50 7.55 9.11 -0.64
C ALA A 50 7.43 8.50 0.77
N PHE A 51 7.68 7.19 0.91
CA PHE A 51 7.73 6.52 2.22
C PHE A 51 8.79 7.13 3.13
N ALA A 52 10.01 7.33 2.61
CA ALA A 52 11.11 7.93 3.36
C ALA A 52 10.76 9.37 3.80
N PHE A 53 10.10 10.15 2.94
CA PHE A 53 9.64 11.48 3.28
C PHE A 53 8.62 11.46 4.44
N ILE A 54 7.63 10.57 4.41
CA ILE A 54 6.65 10.44 5.51
C ILE A 54 7.38 10.09 6.82
N ASN A 55 8.38 9.22 6.75
CA ASN A 55 9.17 8.79 7.90
C ASN A 55 10.10 9.89 8.47
N THR A 56 10.22 11.05 7.81
CA THR A 56 10.85 12.24 8.42
C THR A 56 9.94 12.94 9.42
N SER A 57 8.62 12.73 9.29
CA SER A 57 7.58 13.36 10.13
C SER A 57 6.95 12.37 11.11
N LEU A 58 6.91 11.08 10.77
CA LEU A 58 6.37 9.99 11.57
C LEU A 58 7.46 8.96 11.88
N ASN A 59 7.33 8.19 12.96
CA ASN A 59 8.25 7.08 13.22
C ASN A 59 7.99 5.90 12.27
N LEU A 60 8.93 4.96 12.20
CA LEU A 60 8.86 3.82 11.28
C LEU A 60 7.70 2.87 11.59
N ALA A 61 7.37 2.69 12.87
CA ALA A 61 6.27 1.82 13.28
C ALA A 61 4.93 2.35 12.76
N VAL A 62 4.69 3.65 12.96
CA VAL A 62 3.47 4.34 12.50
C VAL A 62 3.44 4.43 10.98
N THR A 63 4.52 4.87 10.34
CA THR A 63 4.60 5.00 8.88
C THR A 63 4.37 3.66 8.20
N GLY A 64 5.10 2.63 8.67
CA GLY A 64 5.00 1.28 8.15
C GLY A 64 3.61 0.69 8.33
N ALA A 65 3.02 0.80 9.52
CA ALA A 65 1.67 0.29 9.77
C ALA A 65 0.61 1.01 8.94
N LEU A 66 0.66 2.34 8.89
CA LEU A 66 -0.30 3.16 8.15
C LEU A 66 -0.25 2.86 6.64
N VAL A 67 0.93 2.99 6.03
CA VAL A 67 1.07 2.82 4.58
C VAL A 67 0.78 1.37 4.19
N ASN A 68 1.35 0.37 4.89
CA ASN A 68 1.16 -1.03 4.51
C ASN A 68 -0.27 -1.51 4.72
N THR A 69 -0.99 -1.05 5.74
CA THR A 69 -2.41 -1.41 5.90
C THR A 69 -3.25 -0.87 4.74
N ILE A 70 -2.99 0.35 4.28
CA ILE A 70 -3.68 0.91 3.09
C ILE A 70 -3.30 0.09 1.84
N VAL A 71 -2.03 -0.24 1.67
CA VAL A 71 -1.54 -1.04 0.53
C VAL A 71 -2.18 -2.42 0.51
N VAL A 72 -2.22 -3.13 1.63
CA VAL A 72 -2.86 -4.45 1.72
C VAL A 72 -4.34 -4.37 1.33
N ALA A 73 -5.09 -3.43 1.91
CA ALA A 73 -6.50 -3.26 1.57
C ALA A 73 -6.70 -2.89 0.09
N GLY A 74 -5.88 -1.97 -0.43
CA GLY A 74 -5.93 -1.53 -1.83
C GLY A 74 -5.55 -2.62 -2.82
N ALA A 75 -4.51 -3.40 -2.54
CA ALA A 75 -4.08 -4.50 -3.39
C ALA A 75 -5.13 -5.61 -3.45
N VAL A 76 -5.78 -5.94 -2.32
CA VAL A 76 -6.92 -6.88 -2.31
C VAL A 76 -8.09 -6.35 -3.15
N LEU A 77 -8.40 -5.05 -3.06
CA LEU A 77 -9.43 -4.42 -3.90
C LEU A 77 -9.05 -4.48 -5.40
N VAL A 78 -7.79 -4.24 -5.75
CA VAL A 78 -7.30 -4.37 -7.13
C VAL A 78 -7.41 -5.82 -7.61
N GLY A 79 -7.01 -6.80 -6.79
CA GLY A 79 -7.20 -8.24 -7.05
C GLY A 79 -8.65 -8.58 -7.37
N ALA A 80 -9.59 -8.14 -6.52
CA ALA A 80 -11.01 -8.39 -6.70
C ALA A 80 -11.59 -7.68 -7.94
N LEU A 81 -11.28 -6.40 -8.15
CA LEU A 81 -11.94 -5.58 -9.16
C LEU A 81 -11.33 -5.72 -10.56
N VAL A 82 -9.99 -5.75 -10.63
CA VAL A 82 -9.23 -5.76 -11.89
C VAL A 82 -8.94 -7.19 -12.33
N PHE A 83 -8.47 -8.04 -11.40
CA PHE A 83 -8.11 -9.42 -11.70
C PHE A 83 -9.25 -10.41 -11.53
N LYS A 84 -10.42 -9.97 -11.02
CA LYS A 84 -11.61 -10.80 -10.78
C LYS A 84 -11.33 -11.99 -9.88
N GLU A 85 -10.43 -11.81 -8.90
CA GLU A 85 -10.10 -12.82 -7.91
C GLU A 85 -11.18 -12.91 -6.84
N GLU A 86 -11.48 -14.12 -6.37
CA GLU A 86 -12.37 -14.32 -5.24
C GLU A 86 -11.66 -13.97 -3.93
N VAL A 87 -12.28 -13.10 -3.13
CA VAL A 87 -11.75 -12.72 -1.81
C VAL A 87 -12.41 -13.59 -0.74
N SER A 88 -11.59 -14.39 -0.05
CA SER A 88 -12.03 -15.26 1.04
C SER A 88 -12.44 -14.47 2.28
N SER A 89 -13.41 -14.98 3.04
CA SER A 89 -13.81 -14.43 4.35
C SER A 89 -12.63 -14.27 5.31
N MET A 90 -11.62 -15.14 5.22
CA MET A 90 -10.39 -15.03 6.02
C MET A 90 -9.52 -13.84 5.61
N GLN A 91 -9.50 -13.46 4.34
CA GLN A 91 -8.77 -12.28 3.87
C GLN A 91 -9.44 -10.99 4.37
N TYR A 92 -10.77 -10.93 4.37
CA TYR A 92 -11.51 -9.83 4.99
C TYR A 92 -11.24 -9.70 6.50
N LEU A 93 -11.20 -10.84 7.21
CA LEU A 93 -10.82 -10.85 8.63
C LEU A 93 -9.39 -10.35 8.85
N GLY A 94 -8.45 -10.77 8.00
CA GLY A 94 -7.07 -10.27 8.01
C GLY A 94 -6.98 -8.75 7.85
N ILE A 95 -7.74 -8.18 6.90
CA ILE A 95 -7.82 -6.72 6.70
C ILE A 95 -8.38 -6.03 7.96
N ALA A 96 -9.46 -6.58 8.54
CA ALA A 96 -10.04 -6.03 9.77
C ALA A 96 -9.02 -6.02 10.94
N LEU A 97 -8.27 -7.11 11.12
CA LEU A 97 -7.22 -7.18 12.13
C LEU A 97 -6.06 -6.22 11.85
N ALA A 98 -5.69 -6.02 10.58
CA ALA A 98 -4.67 -5.04 10.20
C ALA A 98 -5.09 -3.60 10.52
N LEU A 99 -6.38 -3.26 10.36
CA LEU A 99 -6.92 -1.96 10.76
C LEU A 99 -6.89 -1.77 12.28
N VAL A 100 -7.21 -2.81 13.06
CA VAL A 100 -7.10 -2.78 14.54
C VAL A 100 -5.64 -2.55 14.96
N SER A 101 -4.70 -3.31 14.39
CA SER A 101 -3.26 -3.15 14.65
C SER A 101 -2.79 -1.73 14.36
N MET A 102 -3.13 -1.19 13.18
CA MET A 102 -2.79 0.18 12.79
C MET A 102 -3.38 1.22 13.74
N THR A 103 -4.62 1.02 14.21
CA THR A 103 -5.26 1.92 15.17
C THR A 103 -4.50 1.93 16.50
N LEU A 104 -4.16 0.75 17.03
CA LEU A 104 -3.39 0.64 18.27
C LEU A 104 -2.02 1.32 18.17
N LEU A 105 -1.32 1.17 17.05
CA LEU A 105 -0.02 1.79 16.82
C LEU A 105 -0.06 3.33 16.66
N ASN A 106 -1.24 3.92 16.40
CA ASN A 106 -1.40 5.37 16.27
C ASN A 106 -1.91 6.07 17.55
N LEU A 107 -2.29 5.28 18.57
CA LEU A 107 -2.79 5.79 19.85
C LEU A 107 -1.68 6.20 20.81
N ASP A 108 -0.47 5.68 20.65
CA ASP A 108 0.77 6.17 21.27
C ASP A 108 1.39 7.34 20.45
#